data_AF-A0A1C6KWJ9-F1
#
_entry.id   AF-A0A1C6KWJ9-F1
#
_cell.length_a   1.000
_cell.length_b   1.000
_cell.length_c   1.000
_cell.angle_alpha   90.00
_cell.angle_beta   90.00
_cell.angle_gamma   90.00
#
_symmetry.space_group_name_H-M   'P 1'
#
loop_
_entity.id
_entity.type
_entity.pdbx_description
1 polymer ?
#
loop_
_entity_poly.entity_id
_entity_poly.type
_entity_poly.pdbx_seq_one_letter_code
_entity_poly.pdbx_strand_id
1 'polypeptide(L)'
;MISLGRETMTYKFYNSVFLSHGQDLSPDTEAATADQILPLVKCELGLAFLPQPMAAPSLLKKEIVQIPLKDEIPERQICLVYDSQHPMGAAARELKNTILLIT
;
A
#
# COMPACT_ATOMS: atom_id res chain seq x y z
N MET A 1 9.78 -8.41 9.56
CA MET A 1 9.10 -7.66 8.49
C MET A 1 8.73 -6.27 9.00
N ILE A 2 8.87 -5.23 8.18
CA ILE A 2 8.40 -3.87 8.46
C ILE A 2 6.95 -3.76 7.99
N SER A 3 6.06 -3.20 8.81
CA SER A 3 4.66 -2.98 8.46
C SER A 3 4.14 -1.65 9.02
N LEU A 4 2.88 -1.34 8.72
CA LEU A 4 2.16 -0.25 9.37
C LEU A 4 1.49 -0.74 10.66
N GLY A 5 1.10 0.19 11.52
CA GLY A 5 0.50 -0.13 12.80
C GLY A 5 -0.79 -0.93 12.73
N ARG A 6 -1.08 -1.65 13.82
CA ARG A 6 -2.17 -2.63 13.92
C ARG A 6 -3.57 -2.06 13.65
N GLU A 7 -3.74 -0.78 13.93
CA GLU A 7 -5.00 -0.06 13.72
C GLU A 7 -5.28 0.24 12.24
N THR A 8 -4.26 0.13 11.38
CA THR A 8 -4.38 0.46 9.96
C THR A 8 -5.08 -0.63 9.16
N MET A 9 -5.75 -0.23 8.08
CA MET A 9 -6.33 -1.18 7.12
C MET A 9 -5.26 -1.98 6.38
N THR A 10 -4.06 -1.43 6.20
CA THR A 10 -2.93 -2.14 5.59
C THR A 10 -2.45 -3.30 6.45
N TYR A 11 -2.32 -3.11 7.77
CA TYR A 11 -1.98 -4.21 8.68
C TYR A 11 -3.07 -5.29 8.65
N LYS A 12 -4.34 -4.90 8.78
CA LYS A 12 -5.48 -5.85 8.74
C LYS A 12 -5.52 -6.65 7.43
N PHE A 13 -5.25 -5.99 6.30
CA PHE A 13 -5.16 -6.63 5.00
C PHE A 13 -4.07 -7.71 4.97
N TYR A 14 -2.82 -7.36 5.27
CA TYR A 14 -1.74 -8.37 5.25
C TYR A 14 -1.92 -9.43 6.34
N ASN A 15 -2.45 -9.06 7.50
CA ASN A 15 -2.77 -10.04 8.54
C ASN A 15 -3.78 -11.07 8.03
N SER A 16 -4.82 -10.66 7.31
CA SER A 16 -5.77 -11.61 6.70
C SER A 16 -5.12 -12.51 5.65
N VAL A 17 -4.15 -12.01 4.88
CA VAL A 17 -3.37 -12.83 3.94
C VAL A 17 -2.57 -13.88 4.70
N PHE A 18 -1.77 -13.49 5.69
CA PHE A 18 -0.97 -14.44 6.47
C PHE A 18 -1.85 -15.47 7.19
N LEU A 19 -2.97 -15.04 7.79
CA LEU A 19 -3.92 -15.93 8.45
C LEU A 19 -4.55 -16.94 7.49
N SER A 20 -4.80 -16.55 6.23
CA SER A 20 -5.32 -17.48 5.22
C SER A 20 -4.34 -18.62 4.91
N HIS A 21 -3.05 -18.43 5.22
CA HIS A 21 -1.99 -19.44 5.14
C HIS A 21 -1.65 -20.05 6.50
N GLY A 22 -2.49 -19.84 7.54
CA GLY A 22 -2.28 -20.39 8.88
C GLY A 22 -1.12 -19.77 9.65
N GLN A 23 -0.71 -18.55 9.30
CA GLN A 23 0.38 -17.82 9.94
C GLN A 23 -0.11 -16.53 10.59
N ASP A 24 0.46 -16.15 11.73
CA ASP A 24 0.24 -14.86 12.35
C ASP A 24 1.18 -13.81 11.78
N LEU A 25 0.67 -12.63 11.46
CA LEU A 25 1.51 -11.51 11.05
C LEU A 25 2.10 -10.80 12.28
N SER A 26 3.40 -11.01 12.50
CA SER A 26 4.18 -10.32 13.53
C SER A 26 5.28 -9.46 12.90
N PRO A 27 5.03 -8.16 12.65
CA PRO A 27 6.07 -7.23 12.21
C PRO A 27 7.13 -7.03 13.30
N ASP A 28 8.40 -6.90 12.89
CA ASP A 28 9.52 -6.57 13.78
C ASP A 28 9.61 -5.06 14.02
N THR A 29 9.17 -4.28 13.02
CA THR A 29 9.24 -2.82 13.01
C THR A 29 7.91 -2.27 12.51
N GLU A 30 7.40 -1.28 13.23
CA GLU A 30 6.21 -0.52 12.85
C GLU A 30 6.62 0.85 12.30
N ALA A 31 6.25 1.14 11.05
CA ALA A 31 6.36 2.46 10.45
C ALA A 31 5.05 3.24 10.67
N ALA A 32 5.15 4.55 10.87
CA ALA A 32 3.99 5.40 11.06
C ALA A 32 3.25 5.67 9.74
N THR A 33 3.99 5.76 8.62
CA THR A 33 3.43 6.02 7.30
C THR A 33 4.06 5.14 6.22
N ALA A 34 3.34 4.89 5.12
CA ALA A 34 3.80 3.99 4.06
C ALA A 34 5.07 4.47 3.36
N ASP A 35 5.28 5.79 3.25
CA ASP A 35 6.48 6.39 2.67
C ASP A 35 7.75 6.14 3.50
N GLN A 36 7.62 5.90 4.81
CA GLN A 36 8.76 5.56 5.67
C GLN A 36 9.28 4.14 5.46
N ILE A 37 8.47 3.24 4.92
CA ILE A 37 8.85 1.82 4.74
C ILE A 37 10.04 1.70 3.78
N LEU A 38 10.02 2.40 2.65
CA LEU A 38 11.06 2.26 1.62
C LEU A 38 12.46 2.69 2.12
N PRO A 39 12.63 3.84 2.81
CA PRO A 39 13.88 4.18 3.49
C PRO A 39 14.38 3.09 4.44
N LEU A 40 13.51 2.51 5.27
CA LEU A 40 13.89 1.46 6.23
C LEU A 40 14.40 0.19 5.53
N VAL A 41 13.75 -0.21 4.42
CA VAL A 41 14.19 -1.33 3.58
C VAL A 41 15.56 -1.02 2.95
N LYS A 42 15.76 0.20 2.41
CA LYS A 42 17.04 0.62 1.82
C LYS A 42 18.19 0.66 2.83
N CYS A 43 17.89 0.87 4.11
CA CYS A 43 18.84 0.80 5.22
C CYS A 43 18.99 -0.61 5.80
N GLU A 44 18.49 -1.64 5.12
CA GLU A 44 18.63 -3.05 5.50
C GLU A 44 17.98 -3.42 6.85
N LEU A 45 17.01 -2.63 7.32
CA LEU A 45 16.32 -2.87 8.60
C LEU A 45 15.20 -3.92 8.51
N GLY A 46 15.00 -4.51 7.33
CA GLY A 46 14.05 -5.58 7.10
C GLY A 46 13.42 -5.55 5.72
N LEU A 47 12.46 -6.45 5.51
CA LEU A 47 11.65 -6.56 4.30
C LEU A 47 10.21 -6.09 4.56
N ALA A 48 9.52 -5.64 3.52
CA ALA A 48 8.17 -5.10 3.62
C ALA A 48 7.37 -5.33 2.34
N PHE A 49 6.05 -5.28 2.46
CA PHE A 49 5.17 -5.14 1.32
C PHE A 49 4.96 -3.65 0.99
N LEU A 50 5.03 -3.31 -0.30
CA LEU A 50 4.82 -1.95 -0.81
C LEU A 50 4.04 -2.00 -2.12
N PRO A 51 3.15 -1.03 -2.40
CA PRO A 51 2.59 -0.85 -3.73
C PRO A 51 3.71 -0.65 -4.77
N GLN A 52 3.62 -1.35 -5.89
CA GLN A 52 4.63 -1.31 -6.95
C GLN A 52 5.02 0.12 -7.41
N PRO A 53 4.08 1.08 -7.58
CA PRO A 53 4.43 2.45 -7.97
C PRO A 53 5.36 3.16 -6.97
N MET A 54 5.29 2.82 -5.68
CA MET A 54 6.17 3.41 -4.65
C MET A 54 7.59 2.82 -4.72
N ALA A 55 7.72 1.54 -5.08
CA ALA A 55 9.01 0.85 -5.14
C ALA A 55 9.71 0.95 -6.51
N ALA A 56 8.95 1.20 -7.59
CA ALA A 56 9.44 1.16 -8.97
C ALA A 56 10.71 2.01 -9.21
N PRO A 57 10.83 3.26 -8.71
CA PRO A 57 12.06 4.04 -8.90
C PRO A 57 13.30 3.40 -8.27
N SER A 58 13.17 2.82 -7.08
CA SER A 58 14.29 2.17 -6.37
C SER A 58 14.62 0.78 -6.93
N LEU A 59 13.63 0.07 -7.46
CA LEU A 59 13.86 -1.18 -8.21
C LEU A 59 14.65 -0.92 -9.50
N LEU A 60 14.29 0.11 -10.27
CA LEU A 60 15.01 0.49 -11.50
C LEU A 60 16.46 0.87 -11.23
N LYS A 61 16.71 1.57 -10.11
CA LYS A 61 18.06 1.94 -9.64
C LYS A 61 18.82 0.78 -8.98
N LYS A 62 18.21 -0.40 -8.84
CA LYS A 62 18.76 -1.57 -8.13
C LYS A 62 19.17 -1.27 -6.68
N GLU A 63 18.49 -0.32 -6.04
CA GLU A 63 18.69 0.02 -4.63
C GLU A 63 18.00 -1.00 -3.71
N ILE A 64 16.99 -1.68 -4.23
CA ILE A 64 16.24 -2.75 -3.58
C ILE A 64 15.97 -3.85 -4.60
N VAL A 65 15.57 -5.02 -4.11
CA VAL A 65 15.12 -6.15 -4.93
C VAL A 65 13.69 -6.52 -4.56
N GLN A 66 12.93 -7.01 -5.54
CA GLN A 66 11.62 -7.61 -5.29
C GLN A 66 11.80 -9.09 -4.97
N ILE A 67 11.13 -9.56 -3.91
CA ILE A 67 11.06 -10.98 -3.59
C ILE A 67 9.83 -11.56 -4.32
N PRO A 68 10.01 -12.50 -5.26
CA PRO A 68 8.87 -13.15 -5.90
C PRO A 68 8.14 -14.02 -4.87
N LEU A 69 6.82 -13.88 -4.83
CA LEU A 69 5.97 -14.69 -3.97
C LEU A 69 5.41 -15.85 -4.77
N LYS A 70 5.23 -16.99 -4.09
CA LYS A 70 4.59 -18.16 -4.70
C LYS A 70 3.09 -17.95 -4.89
N ASP A 71 2.46 -17.32 -3.90
CA ASP A 71 1.04 -17.03 -3.88
C ASP A 71 0.81 -15.57 -4.31
N GLU A 72 -0.31 -15.33 -4.99
CA GLU A 72 -0.70 -13.98 -5.39
C GLU A 72 -1.26 -13.22 -4.18
N ILE A 73 -0.88 -11.94 -4.06
CA ILE A 73 -1.46 -11.04 -3.08
C ILE A 73 -2.77 -10.48 -3.64
N PRO A 74 -3.89 -10.49 -2.88
CA PRO A 74 -5.15 -9.96 -3.36
C PRO A 74 -5.02 -8.50 -3.85
N GLU A 75 -5.66 -8.20 -4.98
CA GLU A 75 -5.63 -6.84 -5.51
C GLU A 75 -6.33 -5.85 -4.59
N ARG A 76 -5.79 -4.62 -4.56
CA ARG A 76 -6.41 -3.49 -3.86
C ARG A 76 -6.90 -2.47 -4.85
N GLN A 77 -8.13 -2.00 -4.65
CA GLN A 77 -8.77 -1.00 -5.48
C GLN A 77 -8.75 0.37 -4.81
N ILE A 78 -8.56 1.41 -5.62
CA ILE A 78 -8.75 2.80 -5.21
C ILE A 78 -10.09 3.24 -5.81
N CYS A 79 -10.99 3.77 -4.97
CA CYS A 79 -12.32 4.18 -5.40
C CYS A 79 -12.63 5.62 -4.97
N LEU A 80 -13.40 6.31 -5.80
CA LEU A 80 -13.96 7.62 -5.49
C LEU A 80 -15.35 7.43 -4.87
N VAL A 81 -15.51 7.86 -3.61
CA VAL A 81 -16.79 7.84 -2.91
C VAL A 81 -17.36 9.25 -2.85
N TYR A 82 -18.64 9.41 -3.20
CA TYR A 82 -19.36 10.67 -3.15
C TYR A 82 -20.84 10.43 -2.87
N ASP A 83 -21.51 11.43 -2.30
CA ASP A 83 -22.94 11.39 -2.06
C ASP A 83 -23.70 11.71 -3.35
N SER A 84 -24.54 10.78 -3.79
CA SER A 84 -25.35 10.94 -5.00
C SER A 84 -26.61 11.78 -4.78
N GLN A 85 -27.02 12.00 -3.53
CA GLN A 85 -28.20 12.80 -3.18
C GLN A 85 -27.92 14.30 -3.23
N HIS A 86 -26.65 14.69 -3.11
CA HIS A 86 -26.24 16.09 -3.13
C HIS A 86 -25.41 16.42 -4.39
N PRO A 87 -25.80 17.43 -5.18
CA PRO A 87 -25.04 17.82 -6.36
C PRO A 87 -23.60 18.23 -6.01
N MET A 88 -22.66 17.74 -6.81
CA MET A 88 -21.25 18.08 -6.64
C MET A 88 -21.00 19.53 -7.08
N GLY A 89 -20.34 20.32 -6.23
CA GLY A 89 -19.94 21.68 -6.57
C GLY A 89 -18.98 21.72 -7.77
N ALA A 90 -18.89 22.87 -8.45
CA ALA A 90 -18.10 22.99 -9.67
C ALA A 90 -16.63 22.55 -9.51
N ALA A 91 -15.97 22.96 -8.42
CA ALA A 91 -14.59 22.58 -8.13
C ALA A 91 -14.41 21.07 -7.87
N ALA A 92 -15.32 20.46 -7.11
CA ALA A 92 -15.27 19.03 -6.81
C ALA A 92 -15.53 18.18 -8.07
N ARG A 93 -16.40 18.64 -8.96
CA ARG A 93 -16.64 17.99 -10.26
C ARG A 93 -15.39 18.02 -11.14
N GLU A 94 -14.71 19.15 -11.19
CA GLU A 94 -13.46 19.28 -11.97
C GLU A 94 -12.34 18.41 -11.41
N LEU A 95 -12.22 18.35 -10.08
CA LEU A 95 -11.28 17.45 -9.42
C LEU A 95 -11.59 15.98 -9.73
N LYS A 96 -12.86 15.57 -9.66
CA LYS A 96 -13.29 14.21 -10.05
C LYS A 96 -12.89 13.89 -11.49
N ASN A 97 -13.16 14.80 -12.42
CA ASN A 97 -12.80 14.60 -13.83
C ASN A 97 -11.29 14.47 -14.01
N THR A 98 -10.50 15.29 -13.32
CA THR A 98 -9.03 15.24 -13.39
C THR A 98 -8.50 13.92 -12.84
N ILE A 99 -8.98 13.46 -11.69
CA ILE A 99 -8.56 12.18 -11.08
C ILE A 99 -8.92 11.00 -12.00
N LEU A 100 -10.10 11.00 -12.61
CA LEU A 100 -10.55 9.91 -13.50
C LEU A 100 -9.82 9.89 -14.87
N LEU A 101 -9.17 10.99 -15.28
CA LEU A 101 -8.38 11.04 -16.51
C LEU A 101 -6.97 10.47 -16.34
N ILE A 102 -6.45 10.44 -15.12
CA ILE A 102 -5.07 10.04 -14.80
C ILE A 102 -4.96 8.65 -14.16
N THR A 103 -6.10 8.00 -13.89
CA THR A 103 -6.18 6.63 -13.36
C THR A 103 -6.51 5.68 -14.50
#